data_AF-G3AMN6-F1
#
_entry.id   AF-G3AMN6-F1
#
_cell.length_a   1.000
_cell.length_b   1.000
_cell.length_c   1.000
_cell.angle_alpha   90.00
_cell.angle_beta   90.00
_cell.angle_gamma   90.00
#
_symmetry.space_group_name_H-M   'P 1'
#
loop_
_entity.id
_entity.type
_entity.pdbx_description
1 polymer ?
#
loop_
_entity_poly.entity_id
_entity_poly.type
_entity_poly.pdbx_seq_one_letter_code
_entity_poly.pdbx_strand_id
1 'polypeptide(L)'
;MEFVVALQKSLQCTNLLVKGGHIPFTADHKRATDYSHTDDLKVLDVLYESASDSISVFESHYIITKDSHGTGCTLASAIAANIAKDKDLDEAIPISIDYIHKGMVSMGKKLGFGNGPLNHIVVPANSTSAIVHGSHVDAINIINGSGSFLEYCETHPKVKDNWKKYVEHPFVKVLAENNLPFDKFLYYLKQDYHYLINYAQMHGLAASTAPTYQQTHAQATIIGEIVTEIEKHKEKLCKKYNIDYERDMDLDLGLNPGKACVDYCNYLLDVGKKEDFLGIKVALAPCLLGYGEAADYGQRIREDTTGLGVLDDREQSDIYSSWLDDYTSDWYTNAYNEGKQALDQLVQTTQLNPKRIQELVDIFNDVTLLEVNFWDEVLEL
;
A
#
# COMPACT_ATOMS: atom_id res chain seq x y z
N MET A 1 -24.42 2.44 22.73
CA MET A 1 -22.99 2.55 23.09
C MET A 1 -22.76 2.57 24.59
N GLU A 2 -23.41 3.46 25.37
CA GLU A 2 -23.26 3.52 26.85
C GLU A 2 -23.44 2.17 27.56
N PHE A 3 -24.40 1.36 27.12
CA PHE A 3 -24.62 0.01 27.63
C PHE A 3 -23.37 -0.89 27.53
N VAL A 4 -22.66 -0.85 26.41
CA VAL A 4 -21.48 -1.71 26.17
C VAL A 4 -20.36 -1.33 27.13
N VAL A 5 -20.12 -0.02 27.30
CA VAL A 5 -19.11 0.51 28.24
C VAL A 5 -19.47 0.14 29.69
N ALA A 6 -20.73 0.29 30.09
CA ALA A 6 -21.17 -0.08 31.44
C ALA A 6 -21.05 -1.60 31.70
N LEU A 7 -21.39 -2.43 30.70
CA LEU A 7 -21.27 -3.88 30.78
C LEU A 7 -19.80 -4.30 30.88
N GLN A 8 -18.91 -3.73 30.07
CA GLN A 8 -17.47 -4.00 30.12
C GLN A 8 -16.89 -3.69 31.51
N LYS A 9 -17.22 -2.53 32.08
CA LYS A 9 -16.78 -2.16 33.43
C LYS A 9 -17.23 -3.15 34.49
N SER A 10 -18.43 -3.71 34.33
CA SER A 10 -18.98 -4.71 35.25
C SER A 10 -18.30 -6.08 35.09
N LEU A 11 -17.93 -6.45 33.87
CA LEU A 11 -17.27 -7.72 33.55
C LEU A 11 -15.75 -7.70 33.80
N GLN A 12 -15.15 -6.52 33.94
CA GLN A 12 -13.71 -6.33 34.21
C GLN A 12 -12.79 -6.98 33.16
N CYS A 13 -13.21 -7.01 31.89
CA CYS A 13 -12.38 -7.46 30.76
C CYS A 13 -11.85 -6.27 29.95
N THR A 14 -10.65 -6.36 29.37
CA THR A 14 -10.07 -5.23 28.62
C THR A 14 -10.87 -4.91 27.35
N ASN A 15 -11.28 -5.95 26.62
CA ASN A 15 -11.99 -5.84 25.35
C ASN A 15 -13.34 -6.56 25.49
N LEU A 16 -14.43 -5.93 25.03
CA LEU A 16 -15.77 -6.51 25.04
C LEU A 16 -16.43 -6.35 23.67
N LEU A 17 -16.76 -7.47 23.03
CA LEU A 17 -17.61 -7.51 21.84
C LEU A 17 -19.05 -7.88 22.24
N VAL A 18 -19.97 -6.94 22.06
CA VAL A 18 -21.42 -7.17 22.19
C VAL A 18 -22.00 -7.39 20.80
N LYS A 19 -22.47 -8.61 20.54
CA LYS A 19 -23.04 -8.98 19.26
C LYS A 19 -24.52 -8.61 19.13
N GLY A 20 -24.92 -8.10 17.97
CA GLY A 20 -26.32 -7.81 17.65
C GLY A 20 -27.13 -9.08 17.39
N GLY A 21 -26.48 -10.13 16.89
CA GLY A 21 -27.07 -11.45 16.69
C GLY A 21 -28.24 -11.44 15.70
N HIS A 22 -29.45 -11.66 16.18
CA HIS A 22 -30.67 -11.75 15.36
C HIS A 22 -31.55 -10.50 15.46
N ILE A 23 -30.98 -9.37 15.87
CA ILE A 23 -31.70 -8.11 16.00
C ILE A 23 -31.41 -7.28 14.74
N PRO A 24 -32.37 -7.16 13.80
CA PRO A 24 -32.18 -6.31 12.64
C PRO A 24 -32.36 -4.84 13.00
N PHE A 25 -31.53 -4.02 12.36
CA PHE A 25 -31.58 -2.56 12.38
C PHE A 25 -31.79 -2.05 10.96
N THR A 26 -32.52 -0.94 10.84
CA THR A 26 -32.65 -0.18 9.60
C THR A 26 -31.35 0.58 9.29
N ALA A 27 -31.25 1.16 8.09
CA ALA A 27 -30.10 1.98 7.69
C ALA A 27 -29.85 3.20 8.60
N ASP A 28 -30.89 3.72 9.28
CA ASP A 28 -30.78 4.78 10.30
C ASP A 28 -30.56 4.23 11.72
N HIS A 29 -30.09 2.98 11.84
CA HIS A 29 -29.74 2.28 13.09
C HIS A 29 -30.88 2.19 14.12
N LYS A 30 -32.13 2.22 13.65
CA LYS A 30 -33.30 1.92 14.50
C LYS A 30 -33.61 0.44 14.44
N ARG A 31 -34.06 -0.12 15.57
CA ARG A 31 -34.49 -1.51 15.60
C ARG A 31 -35.66 -1.70 14.64
N ALA A 32 -35.52 -2.61 13.68
CA ALA A 32 -36.56 -2.87 12.69
C ALA A 32 -37.77 -3.56 13.34
N THR A 33 -38.96 -3.05 13.03
CA THR A 33 -40.25 -3.63 13.43
C THR A 33 -40.96 -4.32 12.28
N ASP A 34 -40.54 -4.04 11.04
CA ASP A 34 -41.00 -4.67 9.81
C ASP A 34 -39.86 -5.48 9.19
N TYR A 35 -40.18 -6.70 8.75
CA TYR A 35 -39.26 -7.69 8.19
C TYR A 35 -39.62 -8.02 6.74
N SER A 36 -40.48 -7.23 6.09
CA SER A 36 -40.91 -7.43 4.70
C SER A 36 -39.84 -7.04 3.67
N HIS A 37 -38.93 -6.11 4.02
CA HIS A 37 -37.85 -5.61 3.17
C HIS A 37 -36.49 -5.85 3.84
N THR A 38 -36.02 -7.09 3.81
CA THR A 38 -34.85 -7.51 4.60
C THR A 38 -33.50 -7.18 3.99
N ASP A 39 -33.45 -6.86 2.70
CA ASP A 39 -32.21 -6.56 2.00
C ASP A 39 -31.57 -5.26 2.51
N ASP A 40 -32.37 -4.37 3.11
CA ASP A 40 -31.92 -3.11 3.72
C ASP A 40 -31.66 -3.23 5.24
N LEU A 41 -31.85 -4.43 5.82
CA LEU A 41 -31.68 -4.65 7.24
C LEU A 41 -30.25 -5.08 7.58
N LYS A 42 -29.78 -4.58 8.72
CA LYS A 42 -28.40 -4.70 9.17
C LYS A 42 -28.30 -5.31 10.55
N VAL A 43 -27.17 -5.93 10.86
CA VAL A 43 -26.78 -6.39 12.19
C VAL A 43 -25.58 -5.54 12.62
N LEU A 44 -25.61 -5.11 13.88
CA LEU A 44 -24.57 -4.28 14.48
C LEU A 44 -23.89 -5.08 15.60
N ASP A 45 -22.60 -5.31 15.45
CA ASP A 45 -21.74 -5.86 16.50
C ASP A 45 -20.81 -4.74 17.01
N VAL A 46 -20.74 -4.56 18.33
CA VAL A 46 -20.06 -3.41 18.94
C VAL A 46 -18.89 -3.90 19.78
N LEU A 47 -17.68 -3.53 19.40
CA LEU A 47 -16.46 -3.72 20.18
C LEU A 47 -16.16 -2.46 21.00
N TYR A 48 -15.83 -2.65 22.27
CA TYR A 48 -15.23 -1.64 23.11
C TYR A 48 -13.87 -2.11 23.63
N GLU A 49 -12.84 -1.29 23.44
CA GLU A 49 -11.48 -1.53 23.90
C GLU A 49 -11.10 -0.49 24.94
N SER A 50 -11.05 -0.91 26.21
CA SER A 50 -10.83 0.01 27.33
C SER A 50 -9.41 0.59 27.40
N ALA A 51 -8.43 -0.04 26.74
CA ALA A 51 -7.05 0.43 26.73
C ALA A 51 -6.88 1.72 25.91
N SER A 52 -7.61 1.83 24.80
CA SER A 52 -7.62 2.97 23.87
C SER A 52 -8.84 3.87 24.04
N ASP A 53 -9.80 3.48 24.88
CA ASP A 53 -11.13 4.08 25.01
C ASP A 53 -11.84 4.20 23.65
N SER A 54 -11.68 3.19 22.78
CA SER A 54 -12.23 3.15 21.43
C SER A 54 -13.47 2.28 21.33
N ILE A 55 -14.44 2.72 20.53
CA ILE A 55 -15.63 1.94 20.16
C ILE A 55 -15.61 1.70 18.65
N SER A 56 -15.61 0.44 18.24
CA SER A 56 -15.75 0.01 16.85
C SER A 56 -17.14 -0.60 16.66
N VAL A 57 -17.82 -0.23 15.57
CA VAL A 57 -19.12 -0.80 15.19
C VAL A 57 -18.94 -1.55 13.88
N PHE A 58 -19.18 -2.85 13.92
CA PHE A 58 -19.14 -3.72 12.75
C PHE A 58 -20.56 -3.90 12.23
N GLU A 59 -20.78 -3.42 11.02
CA GLU A 59 -22.07 -3.48 10.35
C GLU A 59 -22.07 -4.58 9.29
N SER A 60 -23.09 -5.43 9.30
CA SER A 60 -23.25 -6.52 8.34
C SER A 60 -24.71 -6.71 7.92
N HIS A 61 -24.95 -7.39 6.80
CA HIS A 61 -26.31 -7.65 6.32
C HIS A 61 -27.06 -8.62 7.25
N TYR A 62 -28.33 -8.34 7.50
CA TYR A 62 -29.19 -9.26 8.23
C TYR A 62 -29.59 -10.45 7.35
N ILE A 63 -29.19 -11.65 7.76
CA ILE A 63 -29.46 -12.89 7.02
C ILE A 63 -30.68 -13.59 7.61
N ILE A 64 -31.75 -13.72 6.81
CA ILE A 64 -32.84 -14.63 7.15
C ILE A 64 -32.40 -16.06 6.86
N THR A 65 -32.10 -16.81 7.92
CA THR A 65 -31.81 -18.24 7.81
C THR A 65 -32.36 -19.00 9.02
N LYS A 66 -32.61 -20.30 8.84
CA LYS A 66 -32.85 -21.25 9.94
C LYS A 66 -31.56 -21.94 10.38
N ASP A 67 -30.46 -21.72 9.66
CA ASP A 67 -29.16 -22.35 9.89
C ASP A 67 -28.28 -21.44 10.78
N SER A 68 -28.75 -21.20 12.00
CA SER A 68 -28.12 -20.29 12.97
C SER A 68 -27.52 -21.01 14.19
N HIS A 69 -27.59 -22.34 14.22
CA HIS A 69 -27.07 -23.11 15.34
C HIS A 69 -25.55 -23.03 15.38
N GLY A 70 -24.99 -22.69 16.55
CA GLY A 70 -23.55 -22.64 16.76
C GLY A 70 -22.86 -21.34 16.29
N THR A 71 -23.61 -20.32 15.84
CA THR A 71 -23.06 -19.01 15.43
C THR A 71 -22.18 -18.37 16.50
N GLY A 72 -22.62 -18.39 17.76
CA GLY A 72 -21.83 -17.83 18.87
C GLY A 72 -20.50 -18.54 19.11
N CYS A 73 -20.51 -19.87 19.24
CA CYS A 73 -19.29 -20.66 19.49
C CYS A 73 -18.31 -20.55 18.32
N THR A 74 -18.84 -20.59 17.10
CA THR A 74 -18.06 -20.50 15.88
C THR A 74 -17.43 -19.11 15.73
N LEU A 75 -18.18 -18.04 16.02
CA LEU A 75 -17.67 -16.67 15.96
C LEU A 75 -16.51 -16.48 16.94
N ALA A 76 -16.68 -16.90 18.20
CA ALA A 76 -15.63 -16.82 19.21
C ALA A 76 -14.38 -17.63 18.81
N SER A 77 -14.57 -18.82 18.23
CA SER A 77 -13.46 -19.68 17.79
C SER A 77 -12.73 -19.09 16.58
N ALA A 78 -13.46 -18.49 15.63
CA ALA A 78 -12.89 -17.82 14.47
C ALA A 78 -12.09 -16.57 14.89
N ILE A 79 -12.61 -15.76 15.81
CA ILE A 79 -11.88 -14.60 16.37
C ILE A 79 -10.59 -15.07 17.03
N ALA A 80 -10.66 -16.09 17.90
CA ALA A 80 -9.47 -16.65 18.54
C ALA A 80 -8.44 -17.19 17.54
N ALA A 81 -8.89 -17.86 16.47
CA ALA A 81 -8.00 -18.36 15.43
C ALA A 81 -7.34 -17.23 14.61
N ASN A 82 -8.03 -16.12 14.36
CA ASN A 82 -7.46 -14.96 13.69
C ASN A 82 -6.48 -14.22 14.59
N ILE A 83 -6.77 -14.06 15.87
CA ILE A 83 -5.82 -13.50 16.85
C ILE A 83 -4.55 -14.36 16.92
N ALA A 84 -4.70 -15.69 16.88
CA ALA A 84 -3.55 -16.61 16.84
C ALA A 84 -2.74 -16.53 15.53
N LYS A 85 -3.25 -15.85 14.50
CA LYS A 85 -2.55 -15.51 13.25
C LYS A 85 -2.08 -14.06 13.25
N ASP A 86 -1.89 -13.47 14.43
CA ASP A 86 -1.42 -12.11 14.65
C ASP A 86 -2.34 -11.01 14.07
N LYS A 87 -3.62 -11.33 13.85
CA LYS A 87 -4.64 -10.33 13.48
C LYS A 87 -5.15 -9.61 14.72
N ASP A 88 -5.26 -8.29 14.65
CA ASP A 88 -5.88 -7.49 15.72
C ASP A 88 -7.41 -7.70 15.75
N LEU A 89 -8.11 -7.06 16.69
CA LEU A 89 -9.57 -7.22 16.83
C LEU A 89 -10.35 -6.56 15.69
N ASP A 90 -9.89 -5.41 15.19
CA ASP A 90 -10.52 -4.71 14.06
C ASP A 90 -10.41 -5.54 12.77
N GLU A 91 -9.40 -6.41 12.66
CA GLU A 91 -9.23 -7.33 11.55
C GLU A 91 -9.93 -8.69 11.79
N ALA A 92 -9.72 -9.27 12.97
CA ALA A 92 -10.20 -10.59 13.32
C ALA A 92 -11.72 -10.67 13.36
N ILE A 93 -12.41 -9.62 13.84
CA ILE A 93 -13.85 -9.63 14.03
C ILE A 93 -14.59 -9.64 12.68
N PRO A 94 -14.35 -8.73 11.71
CA PRO A 94 -15.06 -8.76 10.45
C PRO A 94 -14.79 -10.05 9.65
N ILE A 95 -13.54 -10.55 9.61
CA ILE A 95 -13.21 -11.84 8.98
C ILE A 95 -14.04 -12.97 9.58
N SER A 96 -14.21 -12.95 10.90
CA SER A 96 -15.01 -13.95 11.61
C SER A 96 -16.51 -13.79 11.33
N ILE A 97 -17.02 -12.56 11.21
CA ILE A 97 -18.42 -12.30 10.84
C ILE A 97 -18.70 -12.83 9.42
N ASP A 98 -17.81 -12.55 8.45
CA ASP A 98 -17.93 -13.09 7.08
C ASP A 98 -17.91 -14.62 7.05
N TYR A 99 -17.00 -15.24 7.82
CA TYR A 99 -16.97 -16.70 7.97
C TYR A 99 -18.33 -17.28 8.40
N ILE A 100 -18.95 -16.67 9.42
CA ILE A 100 -20.26 -17.07 9.92
C ILE A 100 -21.33 -16.86 8.86
N HIS A 101 -21.35 -15.69 8.21
CA HIS A 101 -22.35 -15.35 7.21
C HIS A 101 -22.33 -16.29 6.01
N LYS A 102 -21.14 -16.59 5.48
CA LYS A 102 -20.97 -17.62 4.45
C LYS A 102 -21.43 -18.99 4.94
N GLY A 103 -21.13 -19.33 6.18
CA GLY A 103 -21.59 -20.58 6.80
C GLY A 103 -23.12 -20.69 6.89
N MET A 104 -23.80 -19.57 7.18
CA MET A 104 -25.26 -19.45 7.35
C MET A 104 -26.05 -19.62 6.05
N VAL A 105 -25.45 -19.28 4.90
CA VAL A 105 -26.13 -19.28 3.59
C VAL A 105 -25.73 -20.45 2.68
N SER A 106 -24.68 -21.19 3.03
CA SER A 106 -24.08 -22.19 2.12
C SER A 106 -24.40 -23.65 2.47
N MET A 107 -25.11 -23.94 3.57
CA MET A 107 -25.48 -25.31 3.92
C MET A 107 -26.30 -25.99 2.83
N GLY A 108 -27.19 -25.26 2.16
CA GLY A 108 -27.96 -25.70 0.99
C GLY A 108 -28.95 -26.86 1.23
N LYS A 109 -28.90 -27.52 2.40
CA LYS A 109 -29.74 -28.65 2.77
C LYS A 109 -30.06 -28.62 4.26
N LYS A 110 -31.35 -28.76 4.59
CA LYS A 110 -31.80 -28.85 5.97
C LYS A 110 -31.34 -30.17 6.60
N LEU A 111 -30.55 -30.08 7.67
CA LEU A 111 -30.17 -31.21 8.51
C LEU A 111 -31.02 -31.22 9.79
N GLY A 112 -31.68 -32.34 10.06
CA GLY A 112 -32.55 -32.49 11.23
C GLY A 112 -33.83 -31.64 11.16
N PHE A 113 -34.51 -31.51 12.29
CA PHE A 113 -35.85 -30.89 12.38
C PHE A 113 -35.85 -29.46 12.94
N GLY A 114 -34.82 -29.09 13.72
CA GLY A 114 -34.66 -27.77 14.34
C GLY A 114 -33.92 -26.74 13.46
N ASN A 115 -33.28 -25.77 14.12
CA ASN A 115 -32.34 -24.85 13.45
C ASN A 115 -31.15 -25.67 12.93
N GLY A 116 -30.77 -25.43 11.67
CA GLY A 116 -29.66 -26.14 11.05
C GLY A 116 -28.31 -25.67 11.58
N PRO A 117 -27.26 -26.51 11.44
CA PRO A 117 -25.89 -26.14 11.76
C PRO A 117 -25.32 -25.15 10.74
N LEU A 118 -24.20 -24.52 11.08
CA LEU A 118 -23.40 -23.77 10.11
C LEU A 118 -22.61 -24.68 9.18
N ASN A 119 -22.36 -24.21 7.96
CA ASN A 119 -21.40 -24.84 7.08
C ASN A 119 -19.97 -24.41 7.43
N HIS A 120 -19.18 -25.29 8.04
CA HIS A 120 -17.82 -24.97 8.46
C HIS A 120 -16.74 -25.07 7.36
N ILE A 121 -17.06 -25.61 6.18
CA ILE A 121 -16.09 -25.77 5.08
C ILE A 121 -15.98 -24.54 4.17
N VAL A 122 -16.67 -23.45 4.50
CA VAL A 122 -16.56 -22.19 3.76
C VAL A 122 -15.22 -21.51 3.99
N VAL A 123 -14.81 -20.68 3.03
CA VAL A 123 -13.59 -19.88 3.12
C VAL A 123 -13.98 -18.42 3.38
N PRO A 124 -13.56 -17.82 4.52
CA PRO A 124 -13.80 -16.40 4.77
C PRO A 124 -12.95 -15.53 3.83
N ALA A 125 -13.22 -14.23 3.77
CA ALA A 125 -12.32 -13.31 3.12
C ALA A 125 -10.96 -13.27 3.85
N ASN A 126 -9.91 -12.91 3.11
CA ASN A 126 -8.55 -12.88 3.64
C ASN A 126 -8.24 -11.58 4.41
N SER A 127 -9.01 -10.52 4.18
CA SER A 127 -8.87 -9.20 4.80
C SER A 127 -10.23 -8.55 5.08
N THR A 128 -10.25 -7.59 5.98
CA THR A 128 -11.46 -6.83 6.35
C THR A 128 -11.94 -5.85 5.30
N SER A 129 -11.03 -5.35 4.46
CA SER A 129 -11.36 -4.51 3.30
C SER A 129 -12.32 -5.19 2.33
N ALA A 130 -12.35 -6.52 2.32
CA ALA A 130 -13.26 -7.31 1.49
C ALA A 130 -14.65 -7.57 2.13
N ILE A 131 -14.88 -7.12 3.37
CA ILE A 131 -16.05 -7.48 4.19
C ILE A 131 -16.86 -6.26 4.63
N VAL A 132 -16.19 -5.22 5.13
CA VAL A 132 -16.89 -4.04 5.66
C VAL A 132 -17.32 -3.17 4.49
N HIS A 133 -18.63 -2.90 4.43
CA HIS A 133 -19.26 -1.99 3.46
C HIS A 133 -20.18 -1.01 4.21
N GLY A 134 -19.67 -0.24 5.19
CA GLY A 134 -20.52 0.71 5.91
C GLY A 134 -19.91 1.50 7.06
N SER A 135 -19.98 2.83 6.95
CA SER A 135 -19.65 3.90 7.90
C SER A 135 -18.19 4.05 8.36
N HIS A 136 -17.34 4.59 7.47
CA HIS A 136 -16.06 5.18 7.83
C HIS A 136 -16.04 6.65 7.40
N VAL A 137 -16.53 7.52 8.29
CA VAL A 137 -16.37 8.97 8.15
C VAL A 137 -15.46 9.37 9.29
N ASP A 138 -14.15 9.46 9.00
CA ASP A 138 -13.18 10.34 9.70
C ASP A 138 -11.78 10.22 9.05
N ALA A 139 -11.42 9.04 8.52
CA ALA A 139 -10.18 8.81 7.78
C ALA A 139 -10.08 9.66 6.49
N ILE A 140 -11.14 9.69 5.70
CA ILE A 140 -11.22 10.46 4.46
C ILE A 140 -11.20 11.98 4.74
N ASN A 141 -11.76 12.43 5.88
CA ASN A 141 -11.72 13.86 6.24
C ASN A 141 -10.29 14.33 6.60
N ILE A 142 -9.46 13.45 7.18
CA ILE A 142 -8.06 13.75 7.51
C ILE A 142 -7.23 13.96 6.22
N ILE A 143 -7.45 13.11 5.22
CA ILE A 143 -6.71 13.17 3.94
C ILE A 143 -7.26 14.28 3.04
N ASN A 144 -8.58 14.45 2.98
CA ASN A 144 -9.23 15.49 2.17
C ASN A 144 -8.88 16.92 2.61
N GLY A 145 -8.46 17.12 3.86
CA GLY A 145 -7.94 18.41 4.33
C GLY A 145 -6.65 18.85 3.64
N SER A 146 -5.90 17.91 3.05
CA SER A 146 -4.58 18.15 2.45
C SER A 146 -4.61 18.26 0.92
N GLY A 147 -5.71 17.85 0.25
CA GLY A 147 -5.87 17.88 -1.20
C GLY A 147 -5.68 16.51 -1.87
N SER A 148 -4.58 15.82 -1.54
CA SER A 148 -4.24 14.47 -2.02
C SER A 148 -3.56 13.63 -0.94
N PHE A 149 -3.46 12.31 -1.14
CA PHE A 149 -2.71 11.42 -0.24
C PHE A 149 -1.21 11.75 -0.21
N LEU A 150 -0.64 12.16 -1.35
CA LEU A 150 0.74 12.63 -1.42
C LEU A 150 0.94 13.86 -0.53
N GLU A 151 0.12 14.91 -0.69
CA GLU A 151 0.22 16.13 0.12
C GLU A 151 -0.01 15.87 1.62
N TYR A 152 -0.88 14.91 1.94
CA TYR A 152 -1.04 14.43 3.31
C TYR A 152 0.26 13.81 3.84
N CYS A 153 0.94 12.96 3.07
CA CYS A 153 2.22 12.38 3.47
C CYS A 153 3.32 13.44 3.55
N GLU A 154 3.47 14.33 2.57
CA GLU A 154 4.47 15.41 2.55
C GLU A 154 4.38 16.34 3.77
N THR A 155 3.17 16.53 4.29
CA THR A 155 2.95 17.38 5.48
C THR A 155 2.95 16.58 6.78
N HIS A 156 2.96 15.24 6.72
CA HIS A 156 2.92 14.39 7.90
C HIS A 156 4.24 14.47 8.69
N PRO A 157 4.20 14.63 10.04
CA PRO A 157 5.41 14.81 10.85
C PRO A 157 6.46 13.71 10.73
N LYS A 158 6.06 12.47 10.41
CA LYS A 158 7.01 11.36 10.19
C LYS A 158 7.73 11.42 8.85
N VAL A 159 7.09 12.00 7.83
CA VAL A 159 7.52 11.89 6.42
C VAL A 159 8.15 13.19 5.95
N LYS A 160 7.61 14.36 6.32
CA LYS A 160 7.97 15.68 5.80
C LYS A 160 9.48 15.91 5.63
N ASP A 161 10.25 15.68 6.69
CA ASP A 161 11.70 15.94 6.65
C ASP A 161 12.45 14.91 5.81
N ASN A 162 11.98 13.65 5.81
CA ASN A 162 12.57 12.57 5.00
C ASN A 162 12.23 12.73 3.52
N TRP A 163 10.98 13.12 3.19
CA TRP A 163 10.57 13.43 1.82
C TRP A 163 11.38 14.58 1.27
N LYS A 164 11.56 15.65 2.04
CA LYS A 164 12.43 16.75 1.64
C LYS A 164 13.89 16.30 1.42
N LYS A 165 14.45 15.48 2.34
CA LYS A 165 15.80 14.92 2.17
C LYS A 165 15.91 14.11 0.87
N TYR A 166 14.86 13.37 0.53
CA TYR A 166 14.78 12.62 -0.71
C TYR A 166 14.68 13.54 -1.93
N VAL A 167 13.65 14.36 -2.07
CA VAL A 167 13.44 15.12 -3.32
C VAL A 167 14.47 16.25 -3.53
N GLU A 168 15.15 16.70 -2.48
CA GLU A 168 16.26 17.68 -2.57
C GLU A 168 17.63 17.02 -2.31
N HIS A 169 17.79 15.73 -2.63
CA HIS A 169 18.98 14.98 -2.25
C HIS A 169 20.29 15.54 -2.83
N PRO A 170 21.42 15.46 -2.08
CA PRO A 170 22.72 15.88 -2.58
C PRO A 170 23.16 15.18 -3.87
N PHE A 171 22.72 13.93 -4.12
CA PHE A 171 23.05 13.19 -5.34
C PHE A 171 22.54 13.92 -6.58
N VAL A 172 21.27 14.29 -6.59
CA VAL A 172 20.64 15.01 -7.69
C VAL A 172 21.24 16.41 -7.81
N LYS A 173 21.54 17.06 -6.68
CA LYS A 173 22.23 18.35 -6.68
C LYS A 173 23.59 18.29 -7.39
N VAL A 174 24.48 17.38 -6.99
CA VAL A 174 25.82 17.30 -7.61
C VAL A 174 25.76 16.80 -9.06
N LEU A 175 24.76 15.98 -9.42
CA LEU A 175 24.48 15.60 -10.81
C LEU A 175 24.04 16.82 -11.64
N ALA A 176 23.12 17.63 -11.12
CA ALA A 176 22.64 18.86 -11.77
C ALA A 176 23.77 19.89 -11.93
N GLU A 177 24.62 20.04 -10.92
CA GLU A 177 25.76 20.96 -10.94
C GLU A 177 26.96 20.47 -11.79
N ASN A 178 26.87 19.33 -12.50
CA ASN A 178 27.99 18.73 -13.23
C ASN A 178 29.20 18.37 -12.34
N ASN A 179 28.98 18.13 -11.04
CA ASN A 179 30.02 17.83 -10.05
C ASN A 179 30.07 16.36 -9.64
N LEU A 180 29.10 15.53 -10.08
CA LEU A 180 29.09 14.10 -9.80
C LEU A 180 30.22 13.39 -10.58
N PRO A 181 31.12 12.63 -9.92
CA PRO A 181 32.06 11.76 -10.61
C PRO A 181 31.35 10.71 -11.46
N PHE A 182 31.86 10.46 -12.67
CA PHE A 182 31.17 9.59 -13.62
C PHE A 182 31.10 8.12 -13.19
N ASP A 183 32.11 7.63 -12.47
CA ASP A 183 32.14 6.29 -11.88
C ASP A 183 31.04 6.07 -10.85
N LYS A 184 30.69 7.10 -10.05
CA LYS A 184 29.54 7.06 -9.13
C LYS A 184 28.22 7.00 -9.88
N PHE A 185 28.07 7.80 -10.94
CA PHE A 185 26.89 7.71 -11.80
C PHE A 185 26.76 6.34 -12.46
N LEU A 186 27.88 5.76 -12.91
CA LEU A 186 27.90 4.42 -13.47
C LEU A 186 27.53 3.35 -12.43
N TYR A 187 27.98 3.51 -11.18
CA TYR A 187 27.54 2.64 -10.09
C TYR A 187 26.02 2.74 -9.87
N TYR A 188 25.47 3.96 -9.81
CA TYR A 188 24.02 4.19 -9.71
C TYR A 188 23.25 3.44 -10.80
N LEU A 189 23.66 3.56 -12.07
CA LEU A 189 23.01 2.88 -13.19
C LEU A 189 23.00 1.34 -13.04
N LYS A 190 24.08 0.76 -12.48
CA LYS A 190 24.15 -0.68 -12.19
C LYS A 190 23.19 -1.09 -11.09
N GLN A 191 23.03 -0.27 -10.05
CA GLN A 191 22.08 -0.54 -8.97
C GLN A 191 20.64 -0.40 -9.47
N ASP A 192 20.38 0.64 -10.27
CA ASP A 192 19.07 0.91 -10.86
C ASP A 192 18.58 -0.25 -11.75
N TYR A 193 19.48 -0.90 -12.49
CA TYR A 193 19.16 -2.13 -13.22
C TYR A 193 18.57 -3.24 -12.34
N HIS A 194 19.18 -3.51 -11.17
CA HIS A 194 18.67 -4.52 -10.23
C HIS A 194 17.36 -4.09 -9.61
N TYR A 195 17.26 -2.81 -9.26
CA TYR A 195 16.04 -2.23 -8.72
C TYR A 195 14.88 -2.35 -9.73
N LEU A 196 15.08 -2.04 -11.01
CA LEU A 196 14.03 -2.14 -12.03
C LEU A 196 13.49 -3.57 -12.22
N ILE A 197 14.35 -4.59 -12.08
CA ILE A 197 13.89 -5.99 -12.07
C ILE A 197 12.96 -6.25 -10.88
N ASN A 198 13.34 -5.78 -9.68
CA ASN A 198 12.51 -5.88 -8.48
C ASN A 198 11.20 -5.08 -8.62
N TYR A 199 11.28 -3.89 -9.20
CA TYR A 199 10.15 -3.01 -9.45
C TYR A 199 9.12 -3.68 -10.39
N ALA A 200 9.58 -4.35 -11.46
CA ALA A 200 8.71 -5.17 -12.31
C ALA A 200 8.06 -6.33 -11.54
N GLN A 201 8.80 -7.01 -10.66
CA GLN A 201 8.24 -8.07 -9.80
C GLN A 201 7.16 -7.52 -8.85
N MET A 202 7.37 -6.33 -8.30
CA MET A 202 6.40 -5.67 -7.44
C MET A 202 5.11 -5.31 -8.16
N HIS A 203 5.20 -4.83 -9.41
CA HIS A 203 4.00 -4.64 -10.22
C HIS A 203 3.31 -5.98 -10.55
N GLY A 204 4.05 -7.09 -10.66
CA GLY A 204 3.49 -8.43 -10.76
C GLY A 204 2.71 -8.85 -9.50
N LEU A 205 3.25 -8.56 -8.31
CA LEU A 205 2.56 -8.79 -7.03
C LEU A 205 1.31 -7.91 -6.91
N ALA A 206 1.41 -6.62 -7.29
CA ALA A 206 0.26 -5.72 -7.35
C ALA A 206 -0.82 -6.24 -8.32
N ALA A 207 -0.44 -6.77 -9.48
CA ALA A 207 -1.38 -7.36 -10.43
C ALA A 207 -2.13 -8.57 -9.83
N SER A 208 -1.46 -9.34 -8.97
CA SER A 208 -2.04 -10.53 -8.32
C SER A 208 -3.05 -10.21 -7.23
N THR A 209 -2.96 -9.02 -6.62
CA THR A 209 -3.86 -8.54 -5.56
C THR A 209 -4.87 -7.50 -6.02
N ALA A 210 -4.78 -7.08 -7.29
CA ALA A 210 -5.63 -6.05 -7.89
C ALA A 210 -7.13 -6.43 -7.84
N PRO A 211 -8.01 -5.53 -7.35
CA PRO A 211 -9.43 -5.85 -7.19
C PRO A 211 -10.25 -5.80 -8.50
N THR A 212 -9.70 -5.22 -9.57
CA THR A 212 -10.40 -5.08 -10.86
C THR A 212 -9.53 -5.46 -12.04
N TYR A 213 -10.17 -5.90 -13.13
CA TYR A 213 -9.49 -6.16 -14.41
C TYR A 213 -8.70 -4.93 -14.89
N GLN A 214 -9.27 -3.73 -14.77
CA GLN A 214 -8.62 -2.49 -15.17
C GLN A 214 -7.30 -2.28 -14.43
N GLN A 215 -7.27 -2.54 -13.12
CA GLN A 215 -6.06 -2.41 -12.31
C GLN A 215 -5.03 -3.49 -12.62
N THR A 216 -5.46 -4.74 -12.83
CA THR A 216 -4.58 -5.83 -13.28
C THR A 216 -3.93 -5.50 -14.62
N HIS A 217 -4.73 -5.04 -15.59
CA HIS A 217 -4.26 -4.65 -16.91
C HIS A 217 -3.25 -3.49 -16.81
N ALA A 218 -3.55 -2.45 -16.02
CA ALA A 218 -2.64 -1.33 -15.81
C ALA A 218 -1.28 -1.80 -15.25
N GLN A 219 -1.26 -2.74 -14.30
CA GLN A 219 0.02 -3.27 -13.79
C GLN A 219 0.78 -4.05 -14.88
N ALA A 220 0.09 -4.82 -15.72
CA ALA A 220 0.73 -5.54 -16.82
C ALA A 220 1.34 -4.58 -17.87
N THR A 221 0.67 -3.46 -18.16
CA THR A 221 1.22 -2.40 -19.01
C THR A 221 2.51 -1.83 -18.43
N ILE A 222 2.49 -1.46 -17.14
CA ILE A 222 3.67 -0.90 -16.47
C ILE A 222 4.85 -1.88 -16.47
N ILE A 223 4.60 -3.19 -16.25
CA ILE A 223 5.66 -4.21 -16.36
C ILE A 223 6.30 -4.19 -17.75
N GLY A 224 5.50 -4.09 -18.82
CA GLY A 224 6.01 -4.01 -20.19
C GLY A 224 6.85 -2.75 -20.45
N GLU A 225 6.45 -1.62 -19.87
CA GLU A 225 7.20 -0.36 -19.94
C GLU A 225 8.54 -0.46 -19.20
N ILE A 226 8.55 -1.03 -17.98
CA ILE A 226 9.78 -1.27 -17.22
C ILE A 226 10.74 -2.18 -17.99
N VAL A 227 10.24 -3.29 -18.57
CA VAL A 227 11.07 -4.19 -19.38
C VAL A 227 11.68 -3.45 -20.58
N THR A 228 10.89 -2.59 -21.24
CA THR A 228 11.37 -1.77 -22.34
C THR A 228 12.49 -0.83 -21.88
N GLU A 229 12.35 -0.23 -20.70
CA GLU A 229 13.34 0.67 -20.13
C GLU A 229 14.64 -0.05 -19.76
N ILE A 230 14.54 -1.24 -19.15
CA ILE A 230 15.69 -2.12 -18.89
C ILE A 230 16.47 -2.42 -20.18
N GLU A 231 15.78 -2.77 -21.27
CA GLU A 231 16.46 -3.08 -22.55
C GLU A 231 17.15 -1.86 -23.16
N LYS A 232 16.54 -0.67 -23.10
CA LYS A 232 17.21 0.58 -23.52
C LYS A 232 18.45 0.85 -22.67
N HIS A 233 18.35 0.66 -21.36
CA HIS A 233 19.46 0.85 -20.43
C HIS A 233 20.62 -0.11 -20.74
N LYS A 234 20.33 -1.41 -20.95
CA LYS A 234 21.30 -2.43 -21.39
C LYS A 234 21.97 -2.01 -22.70
N GLU A 235 21.20 -1.59 -23.70
CA GLU A 235 21.72 -1.19 -25.00
C GLU A 235 22.65 0.04 -24.89
N LYS A 236 22.25 1.06 -24.12
CA LYS A 236 23.05 2.27 -23.88
C LYS A 236 24.37 1.94 -23.19
N LEU A 237 24.33 1.12 -22.14
CA LEU A 237 25.54 0.73 -21.40
C LEU A 237 26.49 -0.14 -22.23
N CYS A 238 25.94 -1.10 -22.99
CA CYS A 238 26.74 -1.98 -23.84
C CYS A 238 27.43 -1.20 -24.96
N LYS A 239 26.70 -0.35 -25.70
CA LYS A 239 27.29 0.41 -26.82
C LYS A 239 28.30 1.45 -26.38
N LYS A 240 28.04 2.15 -25.27
CA LYS A 240 28.80 3.34 -24.89
C LYS A 240 29.91 3.07 -23.89
N TYR A 241 29.73 2.10 -22.98
CA TYR A 241 30.70 1.79 -21.93
C TYR A 241 31.22 0.35 -21.98
N ASN A 242 30.81 -0.43 -22.98
CA ASN A 242 31.18 -1.84 -23.15
C ASN A 242 30.82 -2.71 -21.93
N ILE A 243 29.73 -2.36 -21.25
CA ILE A 243 29.17 -3.11 -20.12
C ILE A 243 27.98 -3.91 -20.62
N ASP A 244 28.06 -5.23 -20.52
CA ASP A 244 27.02 -6.14 -20.95
C ASP A 244 26.58 -6.96 -19.74
N TYR A 245 25.37 -6.72 -19.23
CA TYR A 245 24.87 -7.41 -18.05
C TYR A 245 24.76 -8.93 -18.22
N GLU A 246 24.52 -9.44 -19.43
CA GLU A 246 24.42 -10.90 -19.65
C GLU A 246 25.79 -11.56 -19.71
N ARG A 247 26.79 -10.85 -20.25
CA ARG A 247 28.19 -11.32 -20.31
C ARG A 247 28.92 -11.14 -18.98
N ASP A 248 28.70 -10.02 -18.29
CA ASP A 248 29.59 -9.51 -17.24
C ASP A 248 29.10 -9.84 -15.83
N MET A 249 27.83 -10.22 -15.64
CA MET A 249 27.25 -10.49 -14.32
C MET A 249 27.92 -11.67 -13.60
N ASP A 250 28.29 -12.73 -14.34
CA ASP A 250 29.01 -13.89 -13.79
C ASP A 250 30.51 -13.61 -13.53
N LEU A 251 31.04 -12.46 -13.96
CA LEU A 251 32.45 -12.10 -13.87
C LEU A 251 32.78 -11.22 -12.64
N ASP A 252 31.81 -10.92 -11.78
CA ASP A 252 31.96 -10.10 -10.55
C ASP A 252 32.66 -8.75 -10.82
N LEU A 253 32.33 -8.09 -11.94
CA LEU A 253 32.88 -6.79 -12.35
C LEU A 253 32.25 -5.60 -11.58
N GLY A 254 31.91 -5.81 -10.30
CA GLY A 254 31.17 -4.85 -9.50
C GLY A 254 29.75 -4.61 -10.05
N LEU A 255 29.11 -5.68 -10.53
CA LEU A 255 27.73 -5.69 -11.01
C LEU A 255 26.75 -6.29 -10.00
N ASN A 256 27.23 -6.73 -8.84
CA ASN A 256 26.37 -7.18 -7.75
C ASN A 256 25.64 -6.00 -7.10
N PRO A 257 24.39 -6.19 -6.62
CA PRO A 257 23.67 -5.13 -5.96
C PRO A 257 24.35 -4.74 -4.64
N GLY A 258 24.45 -3.45 -4.38
CA GLY A 258 24.92 -2.86 -3.14
C GLY A 258 23.96 -3.09 -1.98
N LYS A 259 24.35 -2.69 -0.77
CA LYS A 259 23.56 -2.98 0.43
C LYS A 259 22.25 -2.22 0.38
N ALA A 260 22.26 -0.94 0.01
CA ALA A 260 21.07 -0.12 -0.08
C ALA A 260 20.08 -0.69 -1.11
N CYS A 261 20.56 -1.11 -2.28
CA CYS A 261 19.73 -1.76 -3.29
C CYS A 261 19.08 -3.07 -2.77
N VAL A 262 19.86 -3.92 -2.10
CA VAL A 262 19.36 -5.19 -1.55
C VAL A 262 18.32 -4.95 -0.45
N ASP A 263 18.59 -4.03 0.48
CA ASP A 263 17.67 -3.69 1.55
C ASP A 263 16.34 -3.16 0.99
N TYR A 264 16.41 -2.28 -0.01
CA TYR A 264 15.22 -1.72 -0.66
C TYR A 264 14.41 -2.81 -1.36
N CYS A 265 15.05 -3.63 -2.21
CA CYS A 265 14.39 -4.72 -2.93
C CYS A 265 13.75 -5.74 -1.97
N ASN A 266 14.41 -6.05 -0.85
CA ASN A 266 13.88 -6.97 0.15
C ASN A 266 12.66 -6.39 0.88
N TYR A 267 12.71 -5.11 1.25
CA TYR A 267 11.58 -4.43 1.88
C TYR A 267 10.35 -4.43 0.96
N LEU A 268 10.53 -4.04 -0.30
CA LEU A 268 9.44 -4.04 -1.28
C LEU A 268 8.84 -5.43 -1.44
N LEU A 269 9.66 -6.47 -1.61
CA LEU A 269 9.15 -7.84 -1.74
C LEU A 269 8.42 -8.34 -0.48
N ASP A 270 8.81 -7.90 0.71
CA ASP A 270 8.11 -8.23 1.95
C ASP A 270 6.73 -7.55 2.01
N VAL A 271 6.67 -6.25 1.67
CA VAL A 271 5.43 -5.51 1.48
C VAL A 271 4.54 -6.20 0.45
N GLY A 272 5.07 -6.51 -0.73
CA GLY A 272 4.34 -7.14 -1.82
C GLY A 272 3.73 -8.51 -1.48
N LYS A 273 4.27 -9.21 -0.47
CA LYS A 273 3.75 -10.50 0.01
C LYS A 273 2.71 -10.36 1.13
N LYS A 274 2.72 -9.25 1.87
CA LYS A 274 1.91 -9.06 3.09
C LYS A 274 0.77 -8.07 2.92
N GLU A 275 0.95 -7.06 2.07
CA GLU A 275 0.01 -5.96 1.91
C GLU A 275 -1.07 -6.23 0.85
N ASP A 276 -2.16 -5.49 0.98
CA ASP A 276 -3.20 -5.42 -0.04
C ASP A 276 -2.78 -4.54 -1.23
N PHE A 277 -3.63 -4.46 -2.26
CA PHE A 277 -3.34 -3.66 -3.45
C PHE A 277 -2.98 -2.22 -3.12
N LEU A 278 -3.71 -1.57 -2.18
CA LEU A 278 -3.44 -0.19 -1.79
C LEU A 278 -2.08 -0.06 -1.09
N GLY A 279 -1.75 -0.94 -0.14
CA GLY A 279 -0.45 -0.91 0.54
C GLY A 279 0.72 -1.07 -0.43
N ILE A 280 0.59 -1.96 -1.43
CA ILE A 280 1.59 -2.11 -2.49
C ILE A 280 1.69 -0.84 -3.34
N LYS A 281 0.56 -0.25 -3.75
CA LYS A 281 0.57 1.01 -4.51
C LYS A 281 1.18 2.17 -3.75
N VAL A 282 0.96 2.24 -2.43
CA VAL A 282 1.60 3.23 -1.55
C VAL A 282 3.11 3.01 -1.47
N ALA A 283 3.58 1.76 -1.36
CA ALA A 283 5.01 1.46 -1.35
C ALA A 283 5.71 1.78 -2.68
N LEU A 284 5.01 1.72 -3.82
CA LEU A 284 5.59 2.07 -5.12
C LEU A 284 5.55 3.59 -5.41
N ALA A 285 4.76 4.35 -4.64
CA ALA A 285 4.52 5.77 -4.92
C ALA A 285 5.78 6.66 -4.73
N PRO A 286 6.61 6.51 -3.68
CA PRO A 286 7.83 7.32 -3.53
C PRO A 286 8.79 7.24 -4.70
N CYS A 287 8.92 6.09 -5.35
CA CYS A 287 9.78 5.95 -6.52
C CYS A 287 9.27 6.82 -7.69
N LEU A 288 8.02 6.61 -8.11
CA LEU A 288 7.44 7.38 -9.23
C LEU A 288 7.33 8.88 -8.93
N LEU A 289 6.85 9.24 -7.74
CA LEU A 289 6.55 10.63 -7.42
C LEU A 289 7.83 11.40 -7.06
N GLY A 290 8.69 10.80 -6.26
CA GLY A 290 9.91 11.46 -5.79
C GLY A 290 10.95 11.65 -6.88
N TYR A 291 11.08 10.73 -7.84
CA TYR A 291 11.97 10.95 -9.00
C TYR A 291 11.51 12.15 -9.84
N GLY A 292 10.20 12.34 -10.02
CA GLY A 292 9.65 13.50 -10.72
C GLY A 292 10.00 14.81 -10.00
N GLU A 293 9.73 14.90 -8.69
CA GLU A 293 10.05 16.09 -7.88
C GLU A 293 11.55 16.36 -7.78
N ALA A 294 12.35 15.31 -7.66
CA ALA A 294 13.80 15.44 -7.58
C ALA A 294 14.40 15.90 -8.91
N ALA A 295 13.90 15.39 -10.04
CA ALA A 295 14.31 15.86 -11.35
C ALA A 295 13.94 17.33 -11.58
N ASP A 296 12.73 17.74 -11.18
CA ASP A 296 12.32 19.15 -11.17
C ASP A 296 13.26 20.01 -10.31
N TYR A 297 13.70 19.52 -9.14
CA TYR A 297 14.71 20.18 -8.32
C TYR A 297 16.06 20.32 -9.05
N GLY A 298 16.52 19.26 -9.69
CA GLY A 298 17.75 19.26 -10.49
C GLY A 298 17.69 20.20 -11.70
N GLN A 299 16.55 20.26 -12.41
CA GLN A 299 16.35 21.19 -13.52
C GLN A 299 16.44 22.65 -13.07
N ARG A 300 15.81 23.00 -11.94
CA ARG A 300 15.93 24.36 -11.36
C ARG A 300 17.38 24.74 -11.03
N ILE A 301 18.20 23.78 -10.60
CA ILE A 301 19.63 24.01 -10.38
C ILE A 301 20.36 24.26 -11.71
N ARG A 302 20.05 23.49 -12.77
CA ARG A 302 20.69 23.66 -14.09
C ARG A 302 20.30 24.96 -14.79
N GLU A 303 19.07 25.42 -14.62
CA GLU A 303 18.62 26.72 -15.12
C GLU A 303 19.41 27.88 -14.48
N ASP A 304 19.79 27.73 -13.21
CA ASP A 304 20.74 28.62 -12.55
C ASP A 304 22.18 28.29 -12.97
N THR A 305 22.60 28.86 -14.10
CA THR A 305 23.95 28.65 -14.65
C THR A 305 25.10 29.12 -13.73
N THR A 306 24.82 29.72 -12.58
CA THR A 306 25.85 30.16 -11.64
C THR A 306 26.42 28.99 -10.85
N GLY A 307 27.68 28.65 -11.10
CA GLY A 307 28.40 27.63 -10.31
C GLY A 307 28.33 26.20 -10.84
N LEU A 308 27.82 25.99 -12.06
CA LEU A 308 27.97 24.70 -12.74
C LEU A 308 29.45 24.34 -12.88
N GLY A 309 29.79 23.10 -12.51
CA GLY A 309 31.10 22.51 -12.68
C GLY A 309 31.54 22.55 -14.14
N VAL A 310 32.85 22.73 -14.36
CA VAL A 310 33.45 22.64 -15.69
C VAL A 310 33.81 21.18 -15.93
N LEU A 311 33.05 20.50 -16.78
CA LEU A 311 33.40 19.17 -17.26
C LEU A 311 34.30 19.31 -18.50
N ASP A 312 35.40 18.56 -18.50
CA ASP A 312 36.29 18.45 -19.66
C ASP A 312 35.59 17.73 -20.84
N ASP A 313 34.60 16.91 -20.51
CA ASP A 313 33.81 16.12 -21.45
C ASP A 313 32.37 16.64 -21.55
N ARG A 314 32.00 17.16 -22.74
CA ARG A 314 30.61 17.57 -23.03
C ARG A 314 29.65 16.39 -22.96
N GLU A 315 30.12 15.19 -23.27
CA GLU A 315 29.30 13.99 -23.29
C GLU A 315 28.78 13.62 -21.90
N GLN A 316 29.58 13.83 -20.83
CA GLN A 316 29.14 13.65 -19.45
C GLN A 316 28.04 14.64 -19.05
N SER A 317 28.19 15.91 -19.42
CA SER A 317 27.15 16.93 -19.16
C SER A 317 25.84 16.57 -19.87
N ASP A 318 25.91 16.09 -21.11
CA ASP A 318 24.74 15.70 -21.90
C ASP A 318 24.03 14.48 -21.28
N ILE A 319 24.77 13.55 -20.67
CA ILE A 319 24.19 12.40 -19.95
C ILE A 319 23.41 12.85 -18.73
N TYR A 320 23.95 13.77 -17.93
CA TYR A 320 23.28 14.27 -16.73
C TYR A 320 22.07 15.12 -17.06
N SER A 321 22.14 15.93 -18.12
CA SER A 321 20.96 16.63 -18.65
C SER A 321 19.91 15.63 -19.13
N SER A 322 20.29 14.63 -19.94
CA SER A 322 19.37 13.61 -20.44
C SER A 322 18.67 12.85 -19.31
N TRP A 323 19.37 12.54 -18.22
CA TRP A 323 18.76 11.89 -17.06
C TRP A 323 17.68 12.78 -16.45
N LEU A 324 17.94 14.07 -16.22
CA LEU A 324 16.93 14.99 -15.70
C LEU A 324 15.75 15.17 -16.68
N ASP A 325 16.05 15.31 -17.96
CA ASP A 325 15.07 15.48 -19.03
C ASP A 325 14.11 14.29 -19.13
N ASP A 326 14.59 13.06 -18.91
CA ASP A 326 13.77 11.85 -18.95
C ASP A 326 12.65 11.91 -17.88
N TYR A 327 12.98 12.33 -16.65
CA TYR A 327 12.04 12.42 -15.53
C TYR A 327 11.19 13.70 -15.51
N THR A 328 11.57 14.74 -16.26
CA THR A 328 10.75 15.95 -16.48
C THR A 328 10.05 15.98 -17.84
N SER A 329 10.11 14.89 -18.59
CA SER A 329 9.49 14.78 -19.90
C SER A 329 7.95 14.74 -19.81
N ASP A 330 7.28 15.01 -20.93
CA ASP A 330 5.80 14.91 -21.01
C ASP A 330 5.30 13.52 -20.63
N TRP A 331 6.03 12.46 -21.02
CA TRP A 331 5.63 11.08 -20.71
C TRP A 331 5.70 10.82 -19.21
N TYR A 332 6.80 11.21 -18.55
CA TYR A 332 7.00 10.98 -17.13
C TYR A 332 6.05 11.83 -16.31
N THR A 333 5.85 13.09 -16.71
CA THR A 333 4.86 14.00 -16.10
C THR A 333 3.44 13.42 -16.18
N ASN A 334 3.07 12.79 -17.30
CA ASN A 334 1.78 12.10 -17.39
C ASN A 334 1.72 10.89 -16.44
N ALA A 335 2.76 10.06 -16.40
CA ALA A 335 2.83 8.91 -15.49
C ALA A 335 2.76 9.35 -14.01
N TYR A 336 3.46 10.43 -13.64
CA TYR A 336 3.41 11.05 -12.32
C TYR A 336 1.97 11.46 -11.95
N ASN A 337 1.30 12.20 -12.84
CA ASN A 337 -0.05 12.68 -12.59
C ASN A 337 -1.08 11.55 -12.53
N GLU A 338 -0.98 10.56 -13.42
CA GLU A 338 -1.82 9.37 -13.40
C GLU A 338 -1.58 8.55 -12.14
N GLY A 339 -0.33 8.40 -11.70
CA GLY A 339 0.04 7.72 -10.46
C GLY A 339 -0.55 8.40 -9.23
N LYS A 340 -0.42 9.72 -9.12
CA LYS A 340 -1.03 10.53 -8.05
C LYS A 340 -2.55 10.37 -8.03
N GLN A 341 -3.20 10.54 -9.18
CA GLN A 341 -4.66 10.42 -9.29
C GLN A 341 -5.16 9.01 -8.97
N ALA A 342 -4.48 7.97 -9.46
CA ALA A 342 -4.84 6.58 -9.19
C ALA A 342 -4.72 6.26 -7.70
N LEU A 343 -3.67 6.76 -7.03
CA LEU A 343 -3.49 6.59 -5.60
C LEU A 343 -4.58 7.31 -4.80
N ASP A 344 -4.90 8.55 -5.15
CA ASP A 344 -5.98 9.30 -4.52
C ASP A 344 -7.32 8.60 -4.71
N GLN A 345 -7.61 8.10 -5.90
CA GLN A 345 -8.83 7.34 -6.16
C GLN A 345 -8.89 6.05 -5.32
N LEU A 346 -7.77 5.33 -5.19
CA LEU A 346 -7.70 4.14 -4.34
C LEU A 346 -7.97 4.48 -2.87
N VAL A 347 -7.34 5.53 -2.35
CA VAL A 347 -7.53 5.98 -0.97
C VAL A 347 -8.99 6.41 -0.72
N GLN A 348 -9.61 7.10 -1.68
CA GLN A 348 -11.01 7.54 -1.58
C GLN A 348 -12.02 6.39 -1.67
N THR A 349 -11.71 5.35 -2.45
CA THR A 349 -12.62 4.22 -2.69
C THR A 349 -12.38 3.04 -1.74
N THR A 350 -11.23 3.00 -1.07
CA THR A 350 -10.91 1.99 -0.06
C THR A 350 -11.45 2.42 1.30
N GLN A 351 -12.03 1.48 2.04
CA GLN A 351 -12.44 1.74 3.42
C GLN A 351 -11.22 1.73 4.34
N LEU A 352 -10.93 2.88 4.94
CA LEU A 352 -9.76 3.09 5.80
C LEU A 352 -10.20 3.47 7.22
N ASN A 353 -9.53 2.90 8.21
CA ASN A 353 -9.58 3.35 9.60
C ASN A 353 -8.29 4.13 9.95
N PRO A 354 -8.25 4.88 11.07
CA PRO A 354 -7.07 5.67 11.44
C PRO A 354 -5.77 4.85 11.57
N LYS A 355 -5.88 3.60 12.05
CA LYS A 355 -4.72 2.70 12.16
C LYS A 355 -4.15 2.37 10.78
N ARG A 356 -5.01 2.01 9.83
CA ARG A 356 -4.62 1.71 8.45
C ARG A 356 -3.97 2.90 7.77
N ILE A 357 -4.47 4.12 8.01
CA ILE A 357 -3.80 5.33 7.50
C ILE A 357 -2.37 5.42 8.04
N GLN A 358 -2.17 5.18 9.34
CA GLN A 358 -0.84 5.25 9.94
C GLN A 358 0.11 4.19 9.36
N GLU A 359 -0.39 2.98 9.09
CA GLU A 359 0.38 1.92 8.41
C GLU A 359 0.80 2.34 7.00
N LEU A 360 -0.12 2.92 6.21
CA LEU A 360 0.21 3.41 4.86
C LEU A 360 1.23 4.56 4.91
N VAL A 361 1.13 5.47 5.88
CA VAL A 361 2.13 6.53 6.11
C VAL A 361 3.49 5.95 6.48
N ASP A 362 3.51 4.90 7.31
CA ASP A 362 4.75 4.25 7.72
C ASP A 362 5.42 3.54 6.53
N ILE A 363 4.64 2.82 5.70
CA ILE A 363 5.13 2.23 4.44
C ILE A 363 5.71 3.30 3.50
N PHE A 364 4.99 4.40 3.29
CA PHE A 364 5.46 5.50 2.44
C PHE A 364 6.77 6.09 2.97
N ASN A 365 6.87 6.30 4.28
CA ASN A 365 8.06 6.85 4.93
C ASN A 365 9.26 5.90 4.85
N ASP A 366 9.04 4.60 5.08
CA ASP A 366 10.09 3.60 5.03
C ASP A 366 10.70 3.52 3.63
N VAL A 367 9.86 3.52 2.60
CA VAL A 367 10.33 3.57 1.20
C VAL A 367 11.04 4.89 0.90
N THR A 368 10.53 6.03 1.39
CA THR A 368 11.22 7.33 1.25
C THR A 368 12.63 7.28 1.85
N LEU A 369 12.81 6.66 3.01
CA LEU A 369 14.13 6.47 3.62
C LEU A 369 15.02 5.50 2.83
N LEU A 370 14.44 4.47 2.22
CA LEU A 370 15.17 3.55 1.35
C LEU A 370 15.68 4.24 0.07
N GLU A 371 14.89 5.13 -0.53
CA GLU A 371 15.32 5.97 -1.66
C GLU A 371 16.49 6.89 -1.28
N VAL A 372 16.40 7.54 -0.10
CA VAL A 372 17.51 8.34 0.45
C VAL A 372 18.76 7.48 0.61
N ASN A 373 18.65 6.30 1.22
CA ASN A 373 19.79 5.40 1.43
C ASN A 373 20.38 4.92 0.10
N PHE A 374 19.55 4.71 -0.91
CA PHE A 374 19.97 4.31 -2.26
C PHE A 374 20.89 5.37 -2.87
N TRP A 375 20.55 6.66 -2.73
CA TRP A 375 21.41 7.74 -3.22
C TRP A 375 22.57 8.10 -2.28
N ASP A 376 22.43 7.93 -0.96
CA ASP A 376 23.53 8.09 0.00
C ASP A 376 24.64 7.07 -0.30
N GLU A 377 24.32 5.80 -0.57
CA GLU A 377 25.30 4.76 -0.93
C GLU A 377 26.11 5.14 -2.18
N VAL A 378 25.47 5.75 -3.18
CA VAL A 378 26.17 6.23 -4.40
C VAL A 378 27.19 7.32 -4.07
N LEU A 379 26.86 8.22 -3.15
CA LEU A 379 27.74 9.34 -2.79
C LEU A 379 28.89 8.92 -1.86
N GLU A 380 28.73 7.87 -1.07
CA GLU A 380 29.73 7.40 -0.11
C GLU A 380 30.86 6.57 -0.73
N LEU A 381 30.71 6.12 -1.99
CA LEU A 381 31.70 5.32 -2.73
C LEU A 381 33.07 5.97 -2.93
#